data_AF-A0A2V8FSU8-F1
#
_entry.id   AF-A0A2V8FSU8-F1
#
_cell.length_a   1.000
_cell.length_b   1.000
_cell.length_c   1.000
_cell.angle_alpha   90.00
_cell.angle_beta   90.00
_cell.angle_gamma   90.00
#
_symmetry.space_group_name_H-M   'P 1'
#
loop_
_entity.id
_entity.type
_entity.pdbx_description
1 polymer ?
#
loop_
_entity_poly.entity_id
_entity_poly.type
_entity_poly.pdbx_seq_one_letter_code
_entity_poly.pdbx_strand_id
1 'polypeptide(L)'
;TGRRGLGRSYVDGIMQAIRQPVDVICQMDADFSHDPARLPDLIGATRDADIVIGSRYVPGGAIVNWPRRRLLLSRFANLYVRLITRMAANDCTSGYRCWRRDTLAALPLDRFMSDGYSFLVEMLFAASIRGARIAEVPITYVERRQGQSKMSRAVILESAITPWRLIATRARAR
;
A
#
# COMPACT_ATOMS: atom_id res chain seq x y z
N THR A 1 26.01 -6.03 -1.25
CA THR A 1 24.65 -5.61 -0.87
C THR A 1 23.64 -6.50 -1.59
N GLY A 2 23.21 -7.59 -0.95
CA GLY A 2 22.41 -8.64 -1.61
C GLY A 2 21.02 -8.17 -2.06
N ARG A 3 20.42 -8.87 -3.03
CA ARG A 3 19.02 -8.72 -3.46
C ARG A 3 18.07 -8.98 -2.27
N ARG A 4 17.91 -8.03 -1.36
CA ARG A 4 16.85 -8.04 -0.35
C ARG A 4 15.59 -7.50 -1.01
N GLY A 5 14.50 -8.25 -0.88
CA GLY A 5 13.18 -7.86 -1.37
C GLY A 5 12.70 -6.56 -0.74
N LEU A 6 11.88 -5.80 -1.49
CA LEU A 6 11.29 -4.53 -1.06
C LEU A 6 10.52 -4.69 0.27
N GLY A 7 9.73 -5.76 0.43
CA GLY A 7 8.93 -6.04 1.61
C GLY A 7 9.78 -6.16 2.88
N ARG A 8 10.98 -6.75 2.80
CA ARG A 8 11.87 -6.87 3.96
C ARG A 8 12.44 -5.51 4.37
N SER A 9 12.77 -4.65 3.40
CA SER A 9 13.16 -3.26 3.68
C SER A 9 12.03 -2.46 4.31
N TYR A 10 10.78 -2.68 3.88
CA TYR A 10 9.62 -2.10 4.55
C TYR A 10 9.50 -2.57 6.00
N VAL A 11 9.61 -3.87 6.27
CA VAL A 11 9.53 -4.42 7.64
C VAL A 11 10.60 -3.80 8.53
N ASP A 12 11.85 -3.75 8.08
CA ASP A 12 12.95 -3.15 8.86
C ASP A 12 12.65 -1.67 9.20
N GLY A 13 12.22 -0.88 8.22
CA GLY A 13 11.86 0.53 8.41
C GLY A 13 10.66 0.72 9.33
N ILE A 14 9.62 -0.09 9.17
CA ILE A 14 8.42 -0.07 10.02
C ILE A 14 8.80 -0.42 11.46
N MET A 15 9.59 -1.48 11.67
CA MET A 15 10.03 -1.91 13.01
C MET A 15 10.85 -0.84 13.73
N GLN A 16 11.63 -0.04 12.98
CA GLN A 16 12.32 1.11 13.55
C GLN A 16 11.35 2.27 13.87
N ALA A 17 10.41 2.56 12.97
CA ALA A 17 9.46 3.66 13.12
C ALA A 17 8.48 3.45 14.29
N ILE A 18 7.95 2.24 14.48
CA ILE A 18 6.99 1.94 15.56
C ILE A 18 7.58 2.08 16.97
N ARG A 19 8.91 2.09 17.11
CA ARG A 19 9.62 2.31 18.38
C ARG A 19 9.79 3.79 18.72
N GLN A 20 9.53 4.68 17.77
CA GLN A 20 9.62 6.12 18.01
C GLN A 20 8.37 6.62 18.75
N PRO A 21 8.49 7.62 19.63
CA PRO A 21 7.36 8.20 20.37
C PRO A 21 6.57 9.16 19.47
N VAL A 22 5.93 8.62 18.43
CA VAL A 22 5.14 9.37 17.44
C VAL A 22 3.72 8.81 17.34
N ASP A 23 2.76 9.65 16.96
CA ASP A 23 1.36 9.22 16.79
C ASP A 23 1.09 8.65 15.38
N VAL A 24 1.81 9.16 14.38
CA VAL A 24 1.58 8.86 12.96
C VAL A 24 2.90 8.49 12.28
N ILE A 25 2.85 7.41 11.48
CA ILE A 25 3.97 6.95 10.66
C ILE A 25 3.59 7.10 9.19
N CYS A 26 4.41 7.82 8.44
CA CYS A 26 4.20 8.07 7.01
C CYS A 26 5.13 7.19 6.16
N GLN A 27 4.59 6.67 5.07
CA GLN A 27 5.27 5.85 4.08
C GLN A 27 5.16 6.55 2.73
N MET A 28 6.29 6.70 2.02
CA MET A 28 6.33 7.22 0.66
C MET A 28 7.55 6.69 -0.09
N ASP A 29 7.44 6.61 -1.41
CA ASP A 29 8.60 6.38 -2.29
C ASP A 29 9.52 7.61 -2.33
N ALA A 30 10.83 7.36 -2.34
CA ALA A 30 11.87 8.41 -2.35
C ALA A 30 12.15 9.02 -3.74
N ASP A 31 11.39 8.65 -4.77
CA ASP A 31 11.61 9.10 -6.16
C ASP A 31 10.73 10.28 -6.59
N PHE A 32 10.09 10.95 -5.62
CA PHE A 32 9.17 12.08 -5.81
C PHE A 32 7.96 11.80 -6.71
N SER A 33 7.67 10.54 -7.01
CA SER A 33 6.39 10.17 -7.62
C SER A 33 5.20 10.40 -6.67
N HIS A 34 5.50 10.44 -5.37
CA HIS A 34 4.63 10.93 -4.31
C HIS A 34 5.08 12.33 -3.91
N ASP A 35 4.18 13.31 -4.05
CA ASP A 35 4.44 14.68 -3.64
C ASP A 35 4.40 14.81 -2.10
N PRO A 36 5.52 15.12 -1.43
CA PRO A 36 5.55 15.31 0.03
C PRO A 36 4.66 16.44 0.51
N ALA A 37 4.30 17.41 -0.34
CA ALA A 37 3.38 18.49 0.00
C ALA A 37 1.97 17.99 0.31
N ARG A 38 1.63 16.73 -0.06
CA ARG A 38 0.36 16.09 0.31
C ARG A 38 0.38 15.45 1.70
N LEU A 39 1.53 15.30 2.35
CA LEU A 39 1.63 14.69 3.68
C LEU A 39 0.71 15.34 4.72
N PRO A 40 0.62 16.68 4.82
CA PRO A 40 -0.26 17.32 5.80
C PRO A 40 -1.73 16.88 5.66
N ASP A 41 -2.22 16.66 4.43
CA ASP A 41 -3.58 16.19 4.20
C ASP A 41 -3.77 14.74 4.66
N LEU A 42 -2.80 13.87 4.32
CA LEU A 42 -2.86 12.47 4.75
C LEU A 42 -2.77 12.35 6.27
N ILE A 43 -1.86 13.09 6.90
CA ILE A 43 -1.72 13.15 8.37
C ILE A 43 -3.01 13.69 8.99
N GLY A 44 -3.57 14.78 8.43
CA GLY A 44 -4.82 15.38 8.90
C GLY A 44 -5.98 14.38 8.93
N ALA A 45 -6.11 13.56 7.89
CA ALA A 45 -7.15 12.54 7.78
C ALA A 45 -6.96 11.36 8.75
N THR A 46 -5.77 11.16 9.35
CA THR A 46 -5.58 10.13 10.39
C THR A 46 -6.34 10.44 11.68
N ARG A 47 -6.85 11.67 11.84
CA ARG A 47 -7.73 12.01 12.97
C ARG A 47 -8.94 11.09 13.05
N ASP A 48 -9.53 10.76 11.91
CA ASP A 48 -10.76 9.97 11.82
C ASP A 48 -10.55 8.54 11.25
N ALA A 49 -9.32 8.23 10.84
CA ALA A 49 -8.95 6.94 10.24
C ALA A 49 -7.67 6.35 10.83
N ASP A 50 -7.57 5.04 10.80
CA ASP A 50 -6.45 4.29 11.35
C ASP A 50 -5.32 4.11 10.31
N ILE A 51 -5.72 4.12 9.03
CA ILE A 51 -4.86 4.19 7.85
C ILE A 51 -5.47 5.16 6.85
N VAL A 52 -4.63 6.04 6.30
CA VAL A 52 -4.94 6.93 5.20
C VAL A 52 -4.07 6.59 4.01
N ILE A 53 -4.70 6.39 2.85
CA ILE A 53 -4.01 6.07 1.59
C ILE A 53 -4.06 7.31 0.68
N GLY A 54 -2.90 7.74 0.20
CA GLY A 54 -2.82 8.63 -0.95
C GLY A 54 -3.27 7.87 -2.19
N SER A 55 -4.47 8.14 -2.67
CA SER A 55 -5.16 7.34 -3.67
C SER A 55 -5.20 8.02 -5.04
N ARG A 56 -4.83 7.26 -6.06
CA ARG A 56 -4.90 7.68 -7.46
C ARG A 56 -6.27 7.46 -8.09
N TYR A 57 -7.14 6.70 -7.41
CA TYR A 57 -8.38 6.16 -7.99
C TYR A 57 -9.66 6.63 -7.29
N VAL A 58 -9.57 7.68 -6.47
CA VAL A 58 -10.70 8.41 -5.89
C VAL A 58 -10.95 9.73 -6.63
N PRO A 59 -12.13 10.36 -6.50
CA PRO A 59 -12.37 11.68 -7.09
C PRO A 59 -11.28 12.70 -6.71
N GLY A 60 -10.73 13.41 -7.70
CA GLY A 60 -9.58 14.31 -7.54
C GLY A 60 -8.20 13.65 -7.63
N GLY A 61 -8.14 12.31 -7.60
CA GLY A 61 -6.90 11.55 -7.85
C GLY A 61 -6.52 11.56 -9.32
N ALA A 62 -5.22 11.63 -9.60
CA ALA A 62 -4.70 11.71 -10.95
C ALA A 62 -3.43 10.88 -11.15
N ILE A 63 -3.22 10.44 -12.40
CA ILE A 63 -2.00 9.80 -12.84
C ILE A 63 -1.51 10.53 -14.07
N VAL A 64 -0.27 11.02 -14.03
CA VAL A 64 0.32 11.84 -15.08
C VAL A 64 1.46 11.05 -15.73
N ASN A 65 1.52 11.10 -17.06
CA ASN A 65 2.53 10.49 -17.92
C ASN A 65 2.54 8.95 -18.05
N TRP A 66 1.60 8.21 -17.42
CA TRP A 66 1.53 6.75 -17.63
C TRP A 66 1.06 6.34 -19.03
N PRO A 67 1.68 5.32 -19.64
CA PRO A 67 1.10 4.65 -20.80
C PRO A 67 -0.28 4.08 -20.45
N ARG A 68 -1.27 4.25 -21.35
CA ARG A 68 -2.66 3.79 -21.13
C ARG A 68 -2.77 2.32 -20.72
N ARG A 69 -1.91 1.45 -21.28
CA ARG A 69 -1.84 0.03 -20.91
C ARG A 69 -1.47 -0.19 -19.44
N ARG A 70 -0.53 0.61 -18.91
CA ARG A 70 -0.12 0.55 -17.49
C ARG A 70 -1.25 1.01 -16.58
N LEU A 71 -1.94 2.08 -16.97
CA LEU A 71 -3.11 2.59 -16.25
C LEU A 71 -4.22 1.54 -16.18
N LEU A 72 -4.61 0.96 -17.31
CA LEU A 72 -5.64 -0.08 -17.39
C LEU A 72 -5.28 -1.30 -16.53
N LEU A 73 -4.04 -1.78 -16.64
CA LEU A 73 -3.55 -2.91 -15.84
C LEU A 73 -3.64 -2.61 -14.35
N SER A 74 -3.24 -1.41 -13.92
CA SER A 74 -3.25 -1.05 -12.51
C SER A 74 -4.66 -0.85 -11.95
N ARG A 75 -5.60 -0.28 -12.73
CA ARG A 75 -7.01 -0.21 -12.35
C ARG A 75 -7.64 -1.60 -12.23
N PHE A 76 -7.36 -2.48 -13.19
CA PHE A 76 -7.84 -3.86 -13.15
C PHE A 76 -7.27 -4.63 -11.95
N ALA A 77 -5.97 -4.49 -11.67
CA ALA A 77 -5.34 -5.14 -10.52
C ALA A 77 -5.98 -4.68 -9.20
N ASN A 78 -6.24 -3.38 -9.03
CA ASN A 78 -6.93 -2.88 -7.84
C ASN A 78 -8.36 -3.41 -7.74
N LEU A 79 -9.13 -3.40 -8.83
CA LEU A 79 -10.48 -3.98 -8.85
C LEU A 79 -10.46 -5.47 -8.49
N TYR A 80 -9.55 -6.24 -9.07
CA TYR A 80 -9.38 -7.67 -8.81
C TYR A 80 -9.09 -7.95 -7.33
N VAL A 81 -8.10 -7.26 -6.77
CA VAL A 81 -7.74 -7.37 -5.35
C VAL A 81 -8.94 -7.07 -4.47
N ARG A 82 -9.66 -5.97 -4.75
CA ARG A 82 -10.83 -5.55 -3.97
C ARG A 82 -11.95 -6.58 -4.01
N LEU A 83 -12.28 -7.12 -5.18
CA LEU A 83 -13.35 -8.10 -5.31
C LEU A 83 -13.07 -9.38 -4.50
N ILE A 84 -11.83 -9.87 -4.54
CA ILE A 84 -11.44 -11.09 -3.81
C ILE A 84 -11.35 -10.84 -2.31
N THR A 85 -10.66 -9.76 -1.91
CA THR A 85 -10.38 -9.48 -0.50
C THR A 85 -11.55 -8.81 0.24
N ARG A 86 -12.50 -8.23 -0.51
CA ARG A 86 -13.59 -7.38 -0.04
C ARG A 86 -13.13 -6.13 0.72
N MET A 87 -11.92 -5.65 0.44
CA MET A 87 -11.43 -4.38 0.99
C MET A 87 -12.15 -3.19 0.33
N ALA A 88 -12.47 -2.18 1.13
CA ALA A 88 -13.18 -0.99 0.66
C ALA A 88 -12.30 -0.05 -0.19
N ALA A 89 -11.01 0.04 0.13
CA ALA A 89 -10.04 0.94 -0.51
C ALA A 89 -9.99 0.80 -2.04
N ASN A 90 -9.96 1.91 -2.77
CA ASN A 90 -9.87 1.95 -4.22
C ASN A 90 -8.42 1.77 -4.71
N ASP A 91 -7.43 2.21 -3.94
CA ASP A 91 -6.00 2.06 -4.27
C ASP A 91 -5.23 1.19 -3.26
N CYS A 92 -5.46 -0.12 -3.34
CA CYS A 92 -4.79 -1.13 -2.52
C CYS A 92 -3.28 -1.23 -2.75
N THR A 93 -2.78 -0.65 -3.84
CA THR A 93 -1.38 -0.79 -4.29
C THR A 93 -0.53 0.45 -4.03
N SER A 94 -1.12 1.56 -3.56
CA SER A 94 -0.38 2.79 -3.26
C SER A 94 0.55 2.59 -2.07
N GLY A 95 1.81 2.99 -2.23
CA GLY A 95 2.81 3.04 -1.16
C GLY A 95 2.78 4.35 -0.36
N TYR A 96 1.96 5.33 -0.79
CA TYR A 96 1.80 6.58 -0.07
C TYR A 96 0.75 6.45 1.02
N ARG A 97 1.17 6.25 2.26
CA ARG A 97 0.25 5.94 3.37
C ARG A 97 0.66 6.64 4.66
N CYS A 98 -0.33 7.07 5.42
CA CYS A 98 -0.16 7.48 6.82
C CYS A 98 -0.91 6.50 7.72
N TRP A 99 -0.25 6.05 8.78
CA TRP A 99 -0.78 5.09 9.73
C TRP A 99 -0.80 5.67 11.12
N ARG A 100 -1.85 5.41 11.89
CA ARG A 100 -1.76 5.46 13.36
C ARG A 100 -0.67 4.48 13.81
N ARG A 101 0.23 4.91 14.68
CA ARG A 101 1.35 4.08 15.17
C ARG A 101 0.84 2.74 15.72
N ASP A 102 -0.19 2.77 16.55
CA ASP A 102 -0.76 1.56 17.19
C ASP A 102 -1.33 0.58 16.17
N THR A 103 -2.01 1.08 15.14
CA THR A 103 -2.56 0.24 14.05
C THR A 103 -1.44 -0.45 13.29
N LEU A 104 -0.35 0.27 12.99
CA LEU A 104 0.79 -0.31 12.29
C LEU A 104 1.56 -1.31 13.17
N ALA A 105 1.69 -1.04 14.46
CA ALA A 105 2.34 -1.91 15.44
C ALA A 105 1.56 -3.21 15.70
N ALA A 106 0.23 -3.20 15.53
CA ALA A 106 -0.63 -4.38 15.69
C ALA A 106 -0.58 -5.36 14.50
N LEU A 107 0.14 -5.03 13.42
CA LEU A 107 0.30 -5.92 12.26
C LEU A 107 1.30 -7.05 12.55
N PRO A 108 1.05 -8.27 12.07
CA PRO A 108 1.96 -9.42 12.23
C PRO A 108 3.07 -9.35 11.17
N LEU A 109 3.91 -8.32 11.24
CA LEU A 109 4.92 -7.99 10.22
C LEU A 109 5.92 -9.13 9.98
N ASP A 110 6.17 -9.94 11.01
CA ASP A 110 7.03 -11.13 10.99
C ASP A 110 6.48 -12.27 10.11
N ARG A 111 5.17 -12.27 9.86
CA ARG A 111 4.48 -13.32 9.08
C ARG A 111 4.23 -12.95 7.63
N PHE A 112 4.57 -11.73 7.21
CA PHE A 112 4.36 -11.31 5.82
C PHE A 112 5.34 -12.02 4.90
N MET A 113 4.78 -12.61 3.84
CA MET A 113 5.51 -13.44 2.89
C MET A 113 5.61 -12.79 1.51
N SER A 114 4.88 -11.70 1.28
CA SER A 114 4.85 -11.01 -0.01
C SER A 114 5.96 -9.98 -0.16
N ASP A 115 6.30 -9.67 -1.41
CA ASP A 115 7.22 -8.60 -1.78
C ASP A 115 6.53 -7.56 -2.70
N GLY A 116 7.17 -6.42 -2.92
CA GLY A 116 6.72 -5.42 -3.88
C GLY A 116 5.31 -4.87 -3.59
N TYR A 117 4.48 -4.79 -4.63
CA TYR A 117 3.09 -4.35 -4.51
C TYR A 117 2.23 -5.31 -3.68
N SER A 118 2.52 -6.61 -3.72
CA SER A 118 1.78 -7.63 -2.97
C SER A 118 1.94 -7.43 -1.46
N PHE A 119 3.11 -6.96 -1.01
CA PHE A 119 3.34 -6.59 0.38
C PHE A 119 2.41 -5.46 0.84
N LEU A 120 2.24 -4.41 0.03
CA LEU A 120 1.34 -3.30 0.34
C LEU A 120 -0.13 -3.76 0.44
N VAL A 121 -0.53 -4.70 -0.41
CA VAL A 121 -1.86 -5.33 -0.36
C VAL A 121 -2.02 -6.20 0.89
N GLU A 122 -1.02 -7.00 1.23
CA GLU A 122 -1.00 -7.85 2.44
C GLU A 122 -1.10 -7.01 3.73
N MET A 123 -0.35 -5.91 3.82
CA MET A 123 -0.45 -4.95 4.93
C MET A 123 -1.87 -4.39 5.07
N LEU A 124 -2.44 -3.90 3.97
CA LEU A 124 -3.76 -3.28 3.97
C LEU A 124 -4.84 -4.30 4.34
N PHE A 125 -4.72 -5.53 3.82
CA PHE A 125 -5.62 -6.62 4.15
C PHE A 125 -5.54 -6.99 5.63
N ALA A 126 -4.32 -7.12 6.17
CA ALA A 126 -4.10 -7.43 7.58
C ALA A 126 -4.72 -6.38 8.51
N ALA A 127 -4.64 -5.09 8.14
CA ALA A 127 -5.30 -4.01 8.85
C ALA A 127 -6.84 -4.08 8.70
N SER A 128 -7.33 -4.29 7.48
CA SER A 128 -8.76 -4.37 7.18
C SER A 128 -9.48 -5.48 7.95
N ILE A 129 -8.89 -6.69 8.02
CA ILE A 129 -9.48 -7.80 8.78
C ILE A 129 -9.45 -7.60 10.30
N ARG A 130 -8.61 -6.68 10.79
CA ARG A 130 -8.56 -6.24 12.20
C ARG A 130 -9.52 -5.09 12.49
N GLY A 131 -10.35 -4.68 11.52
CA GLY A 131 -11.34 -3.63 11.69
C GLY A 131 -10.80 -2.21 11.60
N ALA A 132 -9.58 -2.02 11.07
CA ALA A 132 -9.02 -0.68 10.89
C ALA A 132 -9.90 0.16 9.95
N ARG A 133 -10.16 1.42 10.35
CA ARG A 133 -10.82 2.42 9.51
C ARG A 133 -9.85 2.91 8.43
N ILE A 134 -10.23 2.73 7.17
CA ILE A 134 -9.42 3.08 6.02
C ILE A 134 -10.03 4.30 5.34
N ALA A 135 -9.25 5.37 5.19
CA ALA A 135 -9.59 6.55 4.40
C ALA A 135 -8.67 6.71 3.19
N GLU A 136 -9.14 7.43 2.18
CA GLU A 136 -8.40 7.74 0.96
C GLU A 136 -8.39 9.24 0.71
N VAL A 137 -7.21 9.81 0.49
CA VAL A 137 -7.01 11.21 0.11
C VAL A 137 -6.53 11.25 -1.35
N PRO A 138 -7.12 12.07 -2.24
CA PRO A 138 -6.69 12.14 -3.63
C PRO A 138 -5.24 12.63 -3.74
N ILE A 139 -4.44 11.95 -4.57
CA ILE A 139 -3.08 12.38 -4.92
C ILE A 139 -2.91 12.42 -6.44
N THR A 140 -1.95 13.23 -6.89
CA THR A 140 -1.43 13.15 -8.26
C THR A 140 -0.15 12.33 -8.26
N TYR A 141 -0.14 11.21 -8.98
CA TYR A 141 1.05 10.39 -9.16
C TYR A 141 1.70 10.72 -10.51
N VAL A 142 2.91 11.26 -10.48
CA VAL A 142 3.64 11.63 -11.70
C VAL A 142 4.66 10.56 -12.02
N GLU A 143 4.66 10.05 -13.27
CA GLU A 143 5.71 9.12 -13.67
C GLU A 143 7.08 9.78 -13.62
N ARG A 144 8.00 9.12 -12.92
CA ARG A 144 9.42 9.47 -12.91
C ARG A 144 9.98 9.56 -14.34
N ARG A 145 10.85 10.54 -14.59
CA ARG A 145 11.50 10.74 -15.89
C ARG A 145 12.59 9.69 -16.20
N GLN A 146 13.06 8.93 -15.22
CA GLN A 146 14.13 7.92 -15.39
C GLN A 146 13.88 6.65 -14.55
N GLY A 147 14.24 5.50 -15.14
CA GLY A 147 14.27 4.18 -14.48
C GLY A 147 13.30 3.15 -15.08
N GLN A 148 13.77 1.91 -15.24
CA GLN A 148 12.96 0.80 -15.77
C GLN A 148 11.88 0.34 -14.78
N SER A 149 10.67 0.06 -15.28
CA SER A 149 9.58 -0.48 -14.47
C SER A 149 10.02 -1.76 -13.75
N LYS A 150 9.78 -1.85 -12.44
CA LYS A 150 10.02 -3.07 -11.63
C LYS A 150 9.01 -4.20 -11.93
N MET A 151 8.10 -4.00 -12.88
CA MET A 151 7.01 -4.91 -13.20
C MET A 151 7.48 -6.06 -14.09
N SER A 152 7.77 -7.22 -13.48
CA SER A 152 8.11 -8.47 -14.17
C SER A 152 6.93 -9.45 -14.21
N ARG A 153 7.01 -10.50 -15.04
CA ARG A 153 6.01 -11.59 -15.06
C ARG A 153 5.85 -12.25 -13.68
N ALA A 154 6.95 -12.36 -12.91
CA ALA A 154 6.92 -12.90 -11.55
C ALA A 154 6.09 -12.02 -10.61
N VAL A 155 6.25 -10.68 -10.68
CA VAL A 155 5.46 -9.74 -9.87
C VAL A 155 3.97 -9.81 -10.23
N ILE A 156 3.65 -9.97 -11.52
CA ILE A 156 2.25 -10.13 -11.97
C ILE A 156 1.65 -11.43 -11.42
N LEU A 157 2.38 -12.55 -11.50
CA LEU A 157 1.91 -13.84 -10.99
C LEU A 157 1.73 -13.82 -9.47
N GLU A 158 2.69 -13.25 -8.73
CA GLU A 158 2.58 -13.08 -7.29
C GLU A 158 1.36 -12.22 -6.92
N SER A 159 1.15 -11.11 -7.63
CA SER A 159 0.00 -10.22 -7.42
C SER A 159 -1.34 -10.92 -7.71
N ALA A 160 -1.37 -11.87 -8.64
CA ALA A 160 -2.57 -12.65 -8.94
C ALA A 160 -2.87 -13.69 -7.86
N ILE A 161 -1.85 -14.35 -7.30
CA ILE A 161 -2.02 -15.41 -6.28
C ILE A 161 -2.27 -14.84 -4.89
N THR A 162 -1.66 -13.69 -4.56
CA THR A 162 -1.67 -13.12 -3.20
C THR A 162 -3.08 -12.92 -2.63
N PRO A 163 -4.07 -12.34 -3.34
CA PRO A 163 -5.43 -12.17 -2.81
C PRO A 163 -6.10 -13.47 -2.34
N TRP A 164 -5.90 -14.57 -3.07
CA TRP A 164 -6.44 -15.88 -2.71
C TRP A 164 -5.74 -16.46 -1.48
N ARG A 165 -4.42 -16.33 -1.40
CA ARG A 165 -3.65 -16.71 -0.20
C ARG A 165 -4.15 -15.96 1.02
N LEU A 166 -4.39 -14.65 0.89
CA LEU A 166 -4.87 -13.80 1.98
C LEU A 166 -6.26 -14.23 2.48
N ILE A 167 -7.19 -14.54 1.57
CA ILE A 167 -8.52 -15.06 1.93
C ILE A 167 -8.43 -16.44 2.60
N ALA A 168 -7.60 -17.36 2.09
CA ALA A 168 -7.38 -18.66 2.71
C ALA A 168 -6.80 -18.54 4.13
N THR A 169 -5.94 -17.54 4.35
CA THR A 169 -5.36 -17.27 5.68
C THR A 169 -6.40 -16.70 6.64
N ARG A 170 -7.29 -15.81 6.16
CA ARG A 170 -8.42 -15.30 6.96
C ARG A 170 -9.36 -16.41 7.42
N ALA A 171 -9.61 -17.40 6.58
CA ALA A 171 -10.44 -18.55 6.92
C ALA A 171 -9.85 -19.43 8.04
N ARG A 172 -8.52 -19.41 8.23
CA ARG A 172 -7.81 -20.15 9.28
C ARG A 172 -7.63 -19.37 10.59
N ALA A 173 -7.89 -18.07 10.58
CA ALA A 173 -7.77 -17.19 11.75
C ALA A 173 -9.12 -16.91 12.43
N ARG A 174 -10.20 -17.53 11.93
CA ARG A 174 -11.50 -17.65 12.58
C ARG A 174 -11.60 -19.04 13.19
#